data_AF-A0A1M6XE45-F1
#
_entry.id   AF-A0A1M6XE45-F1
#
_cell.length_a   1.000
_cell.length_b   1.000
_cell.length_c   1.000
_cell.angle_alpha   90.00
_cell.angle_beta   90.00
_cell.angle_gamma   90.00
#
_symmetry.space_group_name_H-M   'P 1'
#
loop_
_entity.id
_entity.type
_entity.pdbx_description
1 polymer ?
#
loop_
_entity_poly.entity_id
_entity_poly.type
_entity_poly.pdbx_seq_one_letter_code
_entity_poly.pdbx_strand_id
1 'polypeptide(L)' 'MDKTNIMVEFCILGDDFNPEEVTSKLLIEPREQYLKGSRSTRNIERKETCWSISTGYVETLLVSY' A
#
# COMPACT_ATOMS: atom_id res chain seq x y z
N MET A 1 26.07 16.94 -3.17
CA MET A 1 24.66 16.91 -2.73
C MET A 1 24.15 15.52 -3.02
N ASP A 2 23.99 14.70 -1.99
CA ASP A 2 23.51 13.33 -2.13
C ASP A 2 22.00 13.34 -2.30
N LYS A 3 21.55 12.79 -3.43
CA LYS A 3 20.13 12.63 -3.75
C LYS A 3 19.68 11.29 -3.17
N THR A 4 18.63 11.28 -2.35
CA THR A 4 18.08 10.04 -1.80
C THR A 4 16.72 9.77 -2.41
N ASN A 5 16.59 8.61 -3.04
CA ASN A 5 15.29 8.12 -3.49
C ASN A 5 14.59 7.47 -2.30
N ILE A 6 13.50 8.08 -1.84
CA ILE A 6 12.70 7.56 -0.74
C ILE A 6 11.38 7.08 -1.32
N MET A 7 10.92 5.91 -0.85
CA MET A 7 9.58 5.42 -1.10
C MET A 7 8.90 5.23 0.25
N VAL A 8 7.78 5.93 0.46
CA VAL A 8 6.93 5.72 1.62
C VAL A 8 5.79 4.82 1.19
N GLU A 9 5.63 3.73 1.93
CA GLU A 9 4.54 2.79 1.76
C GLU A 9 3.73 2.74 3.05
N PHE A 10 2.42 2.78 2.90
CA PHE A 10 1.46 2.64 3.99
C PHE A 10 0.53 1.48 3.65
N CYS A 11 0.47 0.50 4.55
CA CYS A 11 -0.31 -0.71 4.37
C CYS A 11 -1.22 -0.94 5.57
N ILE A 12 -2.47 -1.29 5.30
CA ILE A 12 -3.45 -1.76 6.26
C ILE A 12 -3.68 -3.24 5.94
N LEU A 13 -3.42 -4.08 6.94
CA LEU A 13 -3.50 -5.53 6.86
C LEU A 13 -4.44 -6.04 7.95
N GLY A 14 -5.18 -7.11 7.65
CA GLY A 14 -6.21 -7.62 8.53
C GLY A 14 -7.05 -8.72 7.90
N ASP A 15 -7.65 -9.54 8.75
CA ASP A 15 -8.43 -10.71 8.34
C ASP A 15 -9.84 -10.35 7.86
N ASP A 16 -10.49 -9.41 8.53
CA ASP A 16 -11.92 -9.10 8.37
C ASP A 16 -12.12 -7.58 8.24
N PHE A 17 -11.78 -7.04 7.08
CA PHE A 17 -12.15 -5.67 6.71
C PHE A 17 -12.32 -5.57 5.20
N ASN A 18 -13.12 -4.61 4.74
CA ASN A 18 -13.32 -4.37 3.32
C ASN A 18 -12.40 -3.24 2.83
N PRO A 19 -11.51 -3.46 1.85
CA PRO A 19 -10.59 -2.44 1.37
C PRO A 19 -11.35 -1.26 0.73
N GLU A 20 -12.53 -1.48 0.15
CA GLU A 20 -13.35 -0.40 -0.40
C GLU A 20 -13.92 0.54 0.68
N GLU A 21 -14.20 0.02 1.88
CA GLU A 21 -14.61 0.87 3.01
C GLU A 21 -13.45 1.74 3.48
N VAL A 22 -12.23 1.20 3.47
CA VAL A 22 -11.00 1.95 3.79
C VAL A 22 -10.79 3.07 2.76
N THR A 23 -10.87 2.76 1.46
CA THR A 23 -10.83 3.73 0.36
C THR A 23 -11.89 4.82 0.56
N SER A 24 -13.12 4.44 0.92
CA SER A 24 -14.24 5.38 1.09
C SER A 24 -14.08 6.27 2.33
N LYS A 25 -13.52 5.75 3.43
CA LYS A 25 -13.27 6.51 4.67
C LYS A 25 -12.09 7.47 4.53
N LEU A 26 -11.02 7.01 3.88
CA LEU A 26 -9.82 7.81 3.68
C LEU A 26 -9.97 8.78 2.49
N LEU A 27 -10.90 8.51 1.56
CA LEU A 27 -11.08 9.22 0.29
C LEU A 27 -9.78 9.23 -0.55
N ILE A 28 -9.04 8.12 -0.49
CA ILE A 28 -7.75 7.94 -1.14
C ILE A 28 -7.82 6.68 -2.00
N GLU A 29 -7.37 6.77 -3.25
CA GLU A 29 -7.21 5.60 -4.11
C GLU A 29 -5.97 4.79 -3.69
N PRO A 30 -6.14 3.52 -3.26
CA PRO A 30 -5.01 2.65 -2.97
C PRO A 30 -4.21 2.36 -4.23
N ARG A 31 -2.94 2.05 -4.02
CA ARG A 31 -2.10 1.52 -5.09
C ARG A 31 -2.31 0.02 -5.27
N GLU A 32 -2.52 -0.71 -4.19
CA GLU A 32 -2.83 -2.14 -4.22
C GLU A 32 -3.90 -2.46 -3.18
N GLN A 33 -4.92 -3.21 -3.57
CA GLN A 33 -5.90 -3.76 -2.65
C GLN A 33 -6.26 -5.19 -3.05
N TYR A 34 -6.38 -6.08 -2.08
CA TYR A 34 -6.83 -7.45 -2.30
C TYR A 34 -7.54 -7.99 -1.07
N LEU A 35 -8.54 -8.85 -1.30
CA LEU A 35 -9.29 -9.52 -0.23
C LEU A 35 -8.65 -10.86 0.13
N LYS A 36 -8.76 -11.23 1.42
CA LYS A 36 -8.44 -12.56 1.89
C LYS A 36 -9.18 -13.62 1.06
N GLY A 37 -8.49 -14.70 0.71
CA GLY A 37 -9.02 -15.77 -0.13
C GLY A 37 -9.09 -15.44 -1.62
N SER A 38 -8.82 -14.19 -2.03
CA SER A 38 -8.69 -13.88 -3.46
C SER A 38 -7.46 -14.55 -4.03
N ARG A 39 -7.60 -15.12 -5.23
CA ARG A 39 -6.48 -15.65 -5.99
C ARG A 39 -5.77 -14.53 -6.71
N SER A 40 -4.50 -14.34 -6.40
CA SER A 40 -3.62 -13.49 -7.20
C SER A 40 -3.44 -14.08 -8.60
N THR A 41 -3.01 -13.28 -9.58
CA THR A 41 -2.74 -13.73 -10.96
C THR A 41 -1.74 -14.88 -11.06
N ARG A 42 -0.94 -15.09 -10.01
CA ARG A 42 0.03 -16.20 -9.88
C ARG A 42 -0.54 -17.42 -9.15
N ASN A 43 -1.87 -17.50 -9.01
CA ASN A 43 -2.58 -18.56 -8.31
C ASN A 43 -2.21 -18.69 -6.82
N ILE A 44 -1.68 -17.62 -6.22
CA ILE A 44 -1.35 -17.52 -4.80
C ILE A 44 -2.60 -17.06 -4.07
N GLU A 45 -3.01 -17.83 -3.06
CA GLU A 45 -4.10 -17.47 -2.17
C GLU A 45 -3.64 -16.40 -1.19
N ARG A 46 -4.35 -15.26 -1.16
CA ARG A 46 -4.06 -14.18 -0.22
C ARG A 46 -4.54 -14.59 1.17
N LYS A 47 -3.61 -14.68 2.12
CA LYS A 47 -3.88 -15.11 3.50
C LYS A 47 -4.68 -14.08 4.31
N GLU A 48 -4.59 -12.82 3.91
CA GLU A 48 -5.18 -11.67 4.59
C GLU A 48 -5.68 -10.67 3.55
N THR A 49 -6.57 -9.78 3.99
CA THR A 49 -6.97 -8.62 3.20
C THR A 49 -5.90 -7.56 3.35
N CYS A 50 -5.56 -6.90 2.25
CA CYS A 50 -4.60 -5.82 2.20
C CYS A 50 -5.19 -4.61 1.49
N TRP A 51 -4.86 -3.45 2.02
CA TRP A 51 -5.03 -2.17 1.37
C TRP A 51 -3.71 -1.41 1.54
N SER A 52 -3.05 -1.03 0.45
CA SER A 52 -1.80 -0.30 0.51
C SER A 52 -1.74 0.85 -0.47
N ILE A 53 -1.01 1.88 -0.06
CA ILE A 53 -0.67 3.03 -0.87
C ILE A 53 0.82 3.27 -0.77
N SER A 54 1.45 3.58 -1.89
CA SER A 54 2.84 4.03 -1.90
C SER A 54 2.98 5.27 -2.76
N THR A 55 3.87 6.16 -2.31
CA THR A 55 4.20 7.40 -3.01
C THR A 55 5.02 7.15 -4.28
N GLY A 56 5.42 5.89 -4.53
CA GLY A 56 6.50 5.56 -5.46
C GLY A 56 7.85 6.08 -4.96
N TYR A 57 8.91 5.82 -5.74
CA TYR A 57 10.21 6.43 -5.48
C TYR A 57 10.15 7.91 -5.87
N VAL A 58 10.34 8.77 -4.87
CA VAL A 58 10.43 10.21 -5.07
C VAL A 58 11.87 10.62 -4.78
N GLU A 59 12.44 11.44 -5.66
CA GLU A 59 13.74 12.05 -5.43
C GLU A 59 13.59 13.09 -4.32
N THR A 60 14.20 12.84 -3.18
CA THR A 60 14.11 13.72 -2.00
C THR A 60 15.47 14.24 -1.60
N LEU A 61 15.47 15.44 -1.03
CA LEU A 61 16.65 16.07 -0.46
C LEU A 61 16.77 15.60 0.99
N LEU A 62 17.80 14.81 1.29
CA LEU A 62 18.16 14.49 2.66
C LEU A 62 18.80 15.75 3.28
N VAL A 63 18.06 16.47 4.12
CA VAL A 63 18.59 17.56 4.93
C VAL A 63 18.94 17.01 6.30
N SER A 64 20.20 16.61 6.47
CA SER A 64 20.75 16.23 7.78
C SER A 64 21.18 17.50 8.52
N TYR A 65 20.66 17.71 9.74
CA TYR A 65 21.07 18.79 10.65
C TYR A 65 22.19 18.35 11.58
#